data_AF-A0A8B6G001-F1
#
_entry.id   AF-A0A8B6G001-F1
#
_cell.length_a   1.000
_cell.length_b   1.000
_cell.length_c   1.000
_cell.angle_alpha   90.00
_cell.angle_beta   90.00
_cell.angle_gamma   90.00
#
_symmetry.space_group_name_H-M   'P 1'
#
loop_
_entity.id
_entity.type
_entity.pdbx_description
1 polymer ?
#
loop_
_entity_poly.entity_id
_entity_poly.type
_entity_poly.pdbx_seq_one_letter_code
_entity_poly.pdbx_strand_id
1 'polypeptide(L)'
;MSASKQWGSDSKDLKDDCTDVWLPPKHSTEKASPDEQIENLRIMFESVEDMLNSPDYDDELKDELSETCPNYMDVFLTSKRDLLRNDCGIVVTGETSAGKTTLINQLVGKKVCTTGNCATTGKITRIRNSEKMEIKCYTKDDILKIQKEVKDVKKMRSIIRKLTDINKKLLQDIHYVDVHLPVPILKGNVIIVDTPGIGENERLDKILLDFLPHAVSFVFVVNVRNAGGVHEDRLSKILKSIIDNREKMPCFDPRQVLILTSQWDIVDNNDSSSDEYDTSSDDDFISSHHNDITSDENEISSDKDDIRKSEKENQHTKTWNKIIENLESSWGWFDVENVFRVSLKQVKKGLKTSFTDEYNRFKAVLKANIDKNKNKRVQFYYRFLENFIRNAERGALTRLNMLKKSEEEQQEIINKNNDKIHVLQFECQE
;
A
#
# COMPACT_ATOMS: atom_id res chain seq x y z
N MET A 1 -45.57 -50.03 42.53
CA MET A 1 -45.41 -50.42 41.12
C MET A 1 -43.99 -50.10 40.71
N SER A 2 -43.23 -51.14 40.32
CA SER A 2 -41.83 -51.20 39.83
C SER A 2 -40.75 -50.39 40.56
N ALA A 3 -39.90 -51.01 41.40
CA ALA A 3 -38.70 -51.81 41.05
C ALA A 3 -37.50 -50.91 40.68
N SER A 4 -36.27 -50.99 41.22
CA SER A 4 -35.60 -51.91 42.15
C SER A 4 -34.19 -51.37 42.51
N LYS A 5 -33.75 -51.63 43.76
CA LYS A 5 -32.37 -51.86 44.30
C LYS A 5 -31.29 -50.76 44.19
N GLN A 6 -30.76 -50.19 45.31
CA GLN A 6 -29.71 -50.70 46.25
C GLN A 6 -28.36 -51.00 45.56
N TRP A 7 -27.14 -50.70 46.04
CA TRP A 7 -26.54 -49.99 47.19
C TRP A 7 -25.00 -50.11 47.01
N GLY A 8 -24.20 -49.10 47.42
CA GLY A 8 -22.74 -49.19 47.75
C GLY A 8 -21.75 -49.47 46.60
N SER A 9 -20.44 -49.18 46.66
CA SER A 9 -19.54 -48.45 47.57
C SER A 9 -18.15 -48.42 46.91
N ASP A 10 -17.37 -47.38 47.21
CA ASP A 10 -15.89 -47.31 47.23
C ASP A 10 -15.00 -47.26 45.95
N SER A 11 -14.17 -46.20 45.98
CA SER A 11 -12.73 -46.13 45.72
C SER A 11 -12.14 -46.23 44.30
N LYS A 12 -11.56 -45.09 43.89
CA LYS A 12 -10.36 -44.87 43.05
C LYS A 12 -10.37 -45.47 41.64
N ASP A 13 -10.20 -44.59 40.65
CA ASP A 13 -9.01 -44.62 39.77
C ASP A 13 -8.96 -43.38 38.87
N LEU A 14 -7.73 -42.88 38.70
CA LEU A 14 -7.33 -41.81 37.79
C LEU A 14 -7.73 -42.15 36.35
N LYS A 15 -8.25 -41.17 35.60
CA LYS A 15 -8.16 -41.15 34.13
C LYS A 15 -7.94 -39.73 33.62
N ASP A 16 -6.67 -39.47 33.31
CA ASP A 16 -6.15 -38.78 32.12
C ASP A 16 -7.03 -37.69 31.50
N ASP A 17 -6.81 -36.46 31.97
CA ASP A 17 -7.25 -35.23 31.32
C ASP A 17 -6.16 -34.82 30.32
N CYS A 18 -6.12 -35.49 29.16
CA CYS A 18 -5.19 -35.17 28.08
C CYS A 18 -5.83 -35.49 26.74
N THR A 19 -6.72 -34.62 26.26
CA THR A 19 -7.05 -34.50 24.83
C THR A 19 -7.48 -33.06 24.50
N ASP A 20 -6.53 -32.12 24.54
CA ASP A 20 -6.65 -30.88 23.74
C ASP A 20 -6.44 -31.24 22.26
N VAL A 21 -7.44 -31.89 21.67
CA VAL A 21 -7.50 -32.13 20.24
C VAL A 21 -7.97 -30.84 19.60
N TRP A 22 -7.05 -30.16 18.89
CA TRP A 22 -7.38 -29.02 18.06
C TRP A 22 -8.50 -29.40 17.08
N LEU A 23 -9.63 -28.69 17.16
CA LEU A 23 -10.73 -28.81 16.21
C LEU A 23 -10.70 -27.60 15.28
N PRO A 24 -10.67 -27.79 13.94
CA PRO A 24 -10.72 -26.67 13.01
C PRO A 24 -12.01 -25.86 13.22
N PRO A 25 -11.96 -24.51 13.10
CA PRO A 25 -13.13 -23.67 13.30
C PRO A 25 -14.28 -24.10 12.38
N LYS A 26 -15.48 -24.28 12.95
CA LYS A 26 -16.68 -24.60 12.18
C LYS A 26 -16.94 -23.49 11.15
N HIS A 27 -17.03 -23.87 9.87
CA HIS A 27 -17.37 -22.95 8.78
C HIS A 27 -18.73 -22.28 9.05
N SER A 28 -18.71 -21.01 9.43
CA SER A 28 -19.89 -20.14 9.37
C SER A 28 -20.22 -19.86 7.91
N THR A 29 -21.51 -19.86 7.56
CA THR A 29 -22.00 -19.59 6.20
C THR A 29 -21.78 -18.16 5.72
N GLU A 30 -21.37 -17.24 6.60
CA GLU A 30 -20.90 -15.90 6.25
C GLU A 30 -19.38 -15.91 6.07
N LYS A 31 -18.90 -15.35 4.95
CA LYS A 31 -17.47 -15.14 4.75
C LYS A 31 -16.98 -14.15 5.80
N ALA A 32 -16.10 -14.62 6.69
CA ALA A 32 -15.40 -13.78 7.67
C ALA A 32 -14.80 -12.54 6.99
N SER A 33 -14.78 -11.40 7.69
CA SER A 33 -14.18 -10.18 7.15
C SER A 33 -12.67 -10.36 6.88
N PRO A 34 -12.04 -9.58 5.98
CA PRO A 34 -10.60 -9.68 5.77
C PRO A 34 -9.79 -9.52 7.05
N ASP A 35 -10.25 -8.66 7.98
CA ASP A 35 -9.58 -8.41 9.25
C ASP A 35 -9.68 -9.64 10.19
N GLU A 36 -10.84 -10.32 10.24
CA GLU A 36 -10.99 -11.59 10.98
C GLU A 36 -10.16 -12.72 10.36
N GLN A 37 -10.08 -12.76 9.03
CA GLN A 37 -9.26 -13.76 8.33
C GLN A 37 -7.77 -13.57 8.62
N ILE A 38 -7.30 -12.32 8.78
CA ILE A 38 -5.92 -12.01 9.20
C ILE A 38 -5.68 -12.49 10.63
N GLU A 39 -6.63 -12.30 11.55
CA GLU A 39 -6.47 -12.79 12.93
C GLU A 39 -6.43 -14.33 12.98
N ASN A 40 -7.28 -15.00 12.19
CA ASN A 40 -7.22 -16.45 12.07
C ASN A 40 -5.88 -16.92 11.49
N LEU A 41 -5.38 -16.26 10.44
CA LEU A 41 -4.06 -16.54 9.88
C LEU A 41 -2.97 -16.37 10.94
N ARG A 42 -3.05 -15.30 11.73
CA ARG A 42 -2.09 -15.04 12.80
C ARG A 42 -2.02 -16.20 13.80
N ILE A 43 -3.17 -16.71 14.25
CA ILE A 43 -3.25 -17.87 15.14
C ILE A 43 -2.62 -19.11 14.49
N MET A 44 -2.88 -19.34 13.19
CA MET A 44 -2.28 -20.47 12.47
C MET A 44 -0.76 -20.34 12.34
N PHE A 45 -0.25 -19.13 12.06
CA PHE A 45 1.18 -18.85 12.02
C PHE A 45 1.84 -19.00 13.40
N GLU A 46 1.15 -18.64 14.49
CA GLU A 46 1.61 -18.91 15.86
C GLU A 46 1.67 -20.43 16.12
N SER A 47 0.64 -21.19 15.75
CA SER A 47 0.60 -22.64 15.93
C SER A 47 1.72 -23.38 15.15
N VAL A 48 2.01 -22.95 13.92
CA VAL A 48 3.10 -23.54 13.12
C VAL A 48 4.47 -23.16 13.70
N GLU A 49 4.64 -21.93 14.19
CA GLU A 49 5.88 -21.54 14.87
C GLU A 49 6.13 -22.38 16.13
N ASP A 50 5.10 -22.59 16.95
CA ASP A 50 5.18 -23.41 18.16
C ASP A 50 5.53 -24.87 17.83
N MET A 51 4.95 -25.42 16.76
CA MET A 51 5.29 -26.76 16.28
C MET A 51 6.76 -26.85 15.86
N LEU A 52 7.27 -25.89 15.08
CA LEU A 52 8.65 -25.91 14.58
C LEU A 52 9.69 -25.70 15.69
N ASN A 53 9.33 -24.92 16.72
CA ASN A 53 10.17 -24.68 17.89
C ASN A 53 10.01 -25.74 18.99
N SER A 54 9.09 -26.70 18.82
CA SER A 54 8.88 -27.77 19.79
C SER A 54 10.15 -28.62 19.93
N PRO A 55 10.57 -28.98 21.16
CA PRO A 55 11.68 -29.90 21.37
C PRO A 55 11.40 -31.30 20.79
N ASP A 56 10.13 -31.64 20.59
CA ASP A 56 9.70 -32.92 19.99
C ASP A 56 9.71 -32.88 18.45
N TYR A 57 9.98 -31.72 17.84
CA TYR A 57 10.13 -31.61 16.39
C TYR A 57 11.53 -32.10 16.00
N ASP A 58 11.56 -33.34 15.51
CA ASP A 58 12.77 -34.10 15.16
C ASP A 58 13.74 -33.30 14.27
N ASP A 59 15.03 -33.32 14.62
CA ASP A 59 16.07 -32.61 13.88
C ASP A 59 16.17 -33.12 12.44
N GLU A 60 15.91 -34.41 12.23
CA GLU A 60 15.94 -35.00 10.90
C GLU A 60 14.75 -34.54 10.00
N LEU A 61 13.62 -34.14 10.60
CA LEU A 61 12.50 -33.48 9.89
C LEU A 61 12.81 -32.02 9.56
N LYS A 62 13.60 -31.34 10.40
CA LYS A 62 14.10 -29.99 10.10
C LYS A 62 15.05 -30.03 8.91
N ASP A 63 15.91 -31.05 8.84
CA ASP A 63 16.83 -31.25 7.72
C ASP A 63 16.07 -31.46 6.41
N GLU A 64 15.05 -32.34 6.38
CA GLU A 64 14.26 -32.60 5.17
C GLU A 64 13.42 -31.40 4.72
N LEU A 65 12.89 -30.63 5.68
CA LEU A 65 12.23 -29.36 5.39
C LEU A 65 13.23 -28.33 4.83
N SER A 66 14.46 -28.32 5.33
CA SER A 66 15.52 -27.43 4.84
C SER A 66 16.00 -27.79 3.42
N GLU A 67 15.99 -29.07 3.05
CA GLU A 67 16.26 -29.52 1.68
C GLU A 67 15.16 -29.06 0.71
N THR A 68 13.90 -29.14 1.12
CA THR A 68 12.76 -28.76 0.29
C THR A 68 12.55 -27.24 0.24
N CYS A 69 12.88 -26.55 1.33
CA CYS A 69 12.73 -25.10 1.51
C CYS A 69 13.98 -24.56 2.23
N PRO A 70 15.03 -24.17 1.49
CA PRO A 70 16.22 -23.57 2.07
C PRO A 70 15.84 -22.33 2.89
N ASN A 71 16.44 -22.19 4.08
CA ASN A 71 16.13 -21.10 5.02
C ASN A 71 14.64 -20.98 5.37
N TYR A 72 13.91 -22.11 5.47
CA TYR A 72 12.47 -22.11 5.73
C TYR A 72 12.08 -21.26 6.95
N MET A 73 12.89 -21.26 8.02
CA MET A 73 12.63 -20.44 9.20
C MET A 73 12.68 -18.94 8.89
N ASP A 74 13.68 -18.48 8.14
CA ASP A 74 13.78 -17.07 7.75
C ASP A 74 12.62 -16.67 6.84
N VAL A 75 12.26 -17.53 5.89
CA VAL A 75 11.13 -17.31 4.96
C VAL A 75 9.80 -17.27 5.73
N PHE A 76 9.60 -18.18 6.67
CA PHE A 76 8.41 -18.27 7.51
C PHE A 76 8.30 -17.07 8.45
N LEU A 77 9.37 -16.74 9.20
CA LEU A 77 9.41 -15.60 10.11
C LEU A 77 9.26 -14.27 9.38
N THR A 78 9.83 -14.13 8.19
CA THR A 78 9.64 -12.95 7.34
C THR A 78 8.17 -12.82 6.93
N SER A 79 7.57 -13.91 6.44
CA SER A 79 6.16 -13.93 6.05
C SER A 79 5.24 -13.66 7.24
N LYS A 80 5.55 -14.19 8.43
CA LYS A 80 4.83 -13.91 9.68
C LYS A 80 4.93 -12.43 10.06
N ARG A 81 6.13 -11.84 10.04
CA ARG A 81 6.32 -10.41 10.31
C ARG A 81 5.54 -9.55 9.33
N ASP A 82 5.51 -9.93 8.05
CA ASP A 82 4.76 -9.21 7.02
C ASP A 82 3.24 -9.34 7.20
N LEU A 83 2.75 -10.50 7.66
CA LEU A 83 1.35 -10.67 8.05
C LEU A 83 0.99 -9.80 9.27
N LEU A 84 1.85 -9.80 10.29
CA LEU A 84 1.68 -9.02 11.53
C LEU A 84 1.75 -7.51 11.30
N ARG A 85 2.40 -7.07 10.22
CA ARG A 85 2.30 -5.69 9.74
C ARG A 85 0.89 -5.46 9.18
N ASN A 86 -0.03 -5.11 10.08
CA ASN A 86 -1.43 -4.78 9.77
C ASN A 86 -1.60 -3.61 8.79
N ASP A 87 -0.54 -2.84 8.52
CA ASP A 87 -0.60 -1.69 7.64
C ASP A 87 -0.84 -2.08 6.19
N CYS A 88 -1.96 -1.61 5.63
CA CYS A 88 -2.27 -1.68 4.22
C CYS A 88 -1.98 -0.31 3.58
N GLY A 89 -0.82 -0.17 2.93
CA GLY A 89 -0.34 1.11 2.41
C GLY A 89 -1.05 1.56 1.13
N ILE A 90 -1.54 2.80 1.10
CA ILE A 90 -1.76 3.56 -0.12
C ILE A 90 -0.50 4.38 -0.35
N VAL A 91 0.29 3.99 -1.35
CA VAL A 91 1.54 4.68 -1.68
C VAL A 91 1.22 5.80 -2.67
N VAL A 92 1.43 7.05 -2.25
CA VAL A 92 1.23 8.24 -3.08
C VAL A 92 2.59 8.77 -3.52
N THR A 93 2.89 8.62 -4.81
CA THR A 93 4.19 8.86 -5.43
C THR A 93 4.08 9.90 -6.55
N GLY A 94 5.19 10.56 -6.90
CA GLY A 94 5.25 11.59 -7.94
C GLY A 94 6.36 12.60 -7.71
N GLU A 95 6.63 13.43 -8.72
CA GLU A 95 7.65 14.50 -8.64
C GLU A 95 7.36 15.50 -7.52
N THR A 96 8.38 16.22 -7.07
CA THR A 96 8.21 17.34 -6.14
C THR A 96 7.28 18.38 -6.75
N SER A 97 6.41 18.96 -5.92
CA SER A 97 5.40 19.92 -6.35
C SER A 97 4.36 19.39 -7.35
N ALA A 98 4.29 18.06 -7.57
CA ALA A 98 3.21 17.45 -8.36
C ALA A 98 1.83 17.49 -7.69
N GLY A 99 1.73 17.92 -6.43
CA GLY A 99 0.44 18.04 -5.73
C GLY A 99 0.06 16.82 -4.88
N LYS A 100 1.00 15.91 -4.57
CA LYS A 100 0.80 14.77 -3.64
C LYS A 100 0.18 15.19 -2.31
N THR A 101 0.78 16.15 -1.62
CA THR A 101 0.28 16.66 -0.33
C THR A 101 -1.12 17.26 -0.45
N THR A 102 -1.43 17.90 -1.59
CA THR A 102 -2.77 18.43 -1.87
C THR A 102 -3.78 17.30 -2.05
N LEU A 103 -3.41 16.24 -2.79
CA LEU A 103 -4.24 15.05 -2.96
C LEU A 103 -4.53 14.37 -1.62
N ILE A 104 -3.49 14.20 -0.79
CA ILE A 104 -3.61 13.60 0.54
C ILE A 104 -4.56 14.42 1.42
N ASN A 105 -4.41 15.75 1.46
CA ASN A 105 -5.31 16.61 2.20
C ASN A 105 -6.77 16.53 1.70
N GLN A 106 -6.98 16.35 0.39
CA GLN A 106 -8.31 16.13 -0.19
C GLN A 106 -8.89 14.77 0.20
N LEU A 107 -8.09 13.69 0.13
CA LEU A 107 -8.49 12.35 0.56
C LEU A 107 -8.84 12.29 2.05
N VAL A 108 -8.07 12.99 2.87
CA VAL A 108 -8.31 13.13 4.32
C VAL A 108 -9.50 14.05 4.60
N GLY A 109 -9.85 14.94 3.66
CA GLY A 109 -10.92 15.93 3.80
C GLY A 109 -10.57 17.09 4.77
N LYS A 110 -9.32 17.17 5.20
CA LYS A 110 -8.78 18.20 6.11
C LYS A 110 -7.37 18.56 5.66
N LYS A 111 -6.98 19.82 5.81
CA LYS A 111 -5.61 20.27 5.55
C LYS A 111 -4.69 19.86 6.73
N VAL A 112 -4.15 18.66 6.70
CA VAL A 112 -3.30 18.08 7.75
C VAL A 112 -1.83 18.27 7.44
N CYS A 113 -1.43 17.99 6.20
CA CYS A 113 -0.06 18.17 5.73
C CYS A 113 0.12 19.60 5.20
N THR A 114 1.33 20.17 5.35
CA THR A 114 1.63 21.52 4.87
C THR A 114 1.81 21.56 3.36
N THR A 115 0.96 22.29 2.66
CA THR A 115 1.09 22.57 1.22
C THR A 115 1.92 23.83 1.01
N GLY A 116 3.07 23.74 0.34
CA GLY A 116 3.91 24.89 -0.04
C GLY A 116 5.19 24.46 -0.78
N ASN A 117 5.74 25.35 -1.62
CA ASN A 117 6.82 25.10 -2.58
C ASN A 117 8.21 24.77 -1.98
N CYS A 118 8.32 24.51 -0.68
CA CYS A 118 9.58 24.07 -0.09
C CYS A 118 9.55 22.55 0.02
N ALA A 119 10.53 21.89 -0.61
CA ALA A 119 10.87 20.49 -0.38
C ALA A 119 11.15 20.23 1.12
N THR A 120 10.10 20.09 1.93
CA THR A 120 10.15 20.03 3.41
C THR A 120 9.55 18.75 3.98
N THR A 121 9.40 17.73 3.14
CA THR A 121 9.14 16.36 3.58
C THR A 121 10.47 15.60 3.52
N GLY A 122 11.36 15.79 4.48
CA GLY A 122 12.57 14.94 4.57
C GLY A 122 12.32 13.59 5.23
N LYS A 123 11.09 13.33 5.68
CA LYS A 123 10.68 12.14 6.43
C LYS A 123 9.34 11.63 5.95
N ILE A 124 9.16 10.33 6.09
CA ILE A 124 7.90 9.67 5.75
C ILE A 124 6.82 10.10 6.73
N THR A 125 5.67 10.52 6.21
CA THR A 125 4.48 10.79 7.03
C THR A 125 3.40 9.77 6.70
N ARG A 126 2.94 9.02 7.69
CA ARG A 126 1.88 8.02 7.54
C ARG A 126 0.60 8.56 8.17
N ILE A 127 -0.50 8.50 7.44
CA ILE A 127 -1.81 8.92 7.94
C ILE A 127 -2.64 7.70 8.23
N ARG A 128 -3.21 7.65 9.44
CA ARG A 128 -3.99 6.53 9.97
C ARG A 128 -5.37 7.01 10.40
N ASN A 129 -6.38 6.18 10.14
CA ASN A 129 -7.70 6.42 10.72
C ASN A 129 -7.68 6.15 12.22
N SER A 130 -8.16 7.10 13.02
CA SER A 130 -8.33 6.96 14.46
C SER A 130 -9.44 7.90 14.94
N GLU A 131 -10.19 7.50 15.96
CA GLU A 131 -11.13 8.40 16.62
C GLU A 131 -10.41 9.52 17.37
N LYS A 132 -9.24 9.20 17.95
CA LYS A 132 -8.40 10.14 18.68
C LYS A 132 -7.37 10.77 17.75
N MET A 133 -7.20 12.08 17.89
CA MET A 133 -6.20 12.84 17.15
C MET A 133 -4.86 12.80 17.88
N GLU A 134 -3.87 12.11 17.32
CA GLU A 134 -2.54 11.98 17.92
C GLU A 134 -1.43 11.95 16.87
N ILE A 135 -0.24 12.36 17.27
CA ILE A 135 0.99 12.25 16.50
C ILE A 135 1.94 11.31 17.23
N LYS A 136 2.48 10.33 16.52
CA LYS A 136 3.53 9.42 17.02
C LYS A 136 4.76 9.52 16.13
N CYS A 137 5.94 9.44 16.71
CA CYS A 137 7.21 9.44 15.97
C CYS A 137 8.03 8.22 16.36
N TYR A 138 8.60 7.56 15.35
CA TYR A 138 9.30 6.31 15.52
C TYR A 138 10.70 6.37 14.90
N THR A 139 11.60 5.55 15.42
CA THR A 139 12.91 5.30 14.81
C THR A 139 12.79 4.30 13.65
N LYS A 140 13.91 3.99 12.99
CA LYS A 140 13.96 2.97 11.94
C LYS A 140 13.61 1.58 12.47
N ASP A 141 13.95 1.30 13.73
CA ASP A 141 13.68 0.03 14.42
C ASP A 141 12.30 -0.01 15.10
N ASP A 142 11.36 0.79 14.60
CA ASP A 142 9.98 0.89 15.10
C ASP A 142 9.86 1.31 16.60
N ILE A 143 10.88 1.97 17.16
CA ILE A 143 10.87 2.43 18.57
C ILE A 143 10.14 3.76 18.67
N LEU A 144 9.08 3.83 19.49
CA LEU A 144 8.33 5.05 19.77
C LEU A 144 9.19 6.06 20.56
N LYS A 145 9.38 7.26 20.01
CA LYS A 145 10.14 8.37 20.64
C LYS A 145 9.25 9.49 21.15
N ILE A 146 8.19 9.80 20.40
CA ILE A 146 7.28 10.91 20.71
C ILE A 146 5.87 10.41 20.54
N GLN A 147 5.00 10.69 21.52
CA GLN A 147 3.56 10.55 21.40
C GLN A 147 2.91 11.83 21.92
N LYS A 148 2.01 12.40 21.13
CA LYS A 148 1.33 13.64 21.50
C LYS A 148 -0.11 13.65 20.99
N GLU A 149 -1.06 13.71 21.92
CA GLU A 149 -2.46 13.96 21.61
C GLU A 149 -2.66 15.43 21.21
N VAL A 150 -3.49 15.67 20.20
CA VAL A 150 -3.73 17.01 19.65
C VAL A 150 -5.21 17.23 19.40
N LYS A 151 -5.79 18.26 20.03
CA LYS A 151 -7.24 18.54 19.92
C LYS A 151 -7.66 19.29 18.64
N ASP A 152 -6.71 19.87 17.91
CA ASP A 152 -6.99 20.73 16.76
C ASP A 152 -6.07 20.41 15.56
N VAL A 153 -6.67 20.39 14.36
CA VAL A 153 -5.98 20.09 13.10
C VAL A 153 -4.94 21.16 12.76
N LYS A 154 -5.19 22.44 13.07
CA LYS A 154 -4.19 23.50 12.80
C LYS A 154 -2.95 23.30 13.66
N LYS A 155 -3.13 23.04 14.96
CA LYS A 155 -2.03 22.69 15.88
C LYS A 155 -1.28 21.43 15.42
N MET A 156 -2.01 20.40 14.97
CA MET A 156 -1.43 19.17 14.44
C MET A 156 -0.53 19.46 13.24
N ARG A 157 -1.01 20.24 12.27
CA ARG A 157 -0.21 20.69 11.11
C ARG A 157 1.06 21.43 11.54
N SER A 158 0.97 22.34 12.51
CA SER A 158 2.13 23.07 13.02
C SER A 158 3.17 22.15 13.67
N ILE A 159 2.73 21.10 14.37
CA ILE A 159 3.62 20.10 14.98
C ILE A 159 4.28 19.25 13.89
N ILE A 160 3.51 18.74 12.92
CA ILE A 160 4.02 17.96 11.79
C ILE A 160 5.11 18.76 11.06
N ARG A 161 4.83 20.01 10.70
CA ARG A 161 5.80 20.91 10.04
C ARG A 161 7.12 21.02 10.82
N LYS A 162 7.05 21.10 12.15
CA LYS A 162 8.24 21.17 13.01
C LYS A 162 9.01 19.86 13.09
N LEU A 163 8.35 18.71 12.90
CA LEU A 163 8.92 17.37 13.00
C LEU A 163 9.53 16.87 11.68
N THR A 164 8.97 17.31 10.56
CA THR A 164 9.42 16.96 9.19
C THR A 164 10.49 17.91 8.66
N ASP A 165 10.79 19.00 9.39
CA ASP A 165 11.84 19.96 9.04
C ASP A 165 13.24 19.34 9.14
N ILE A 166 13.94 19.32 8.00
CA ILE A 166 15.25 18.70 7.79
C ILE A 166 16.35 19.42 8.58
N ASN A 167 16.17 20.70 8.88
CA ASN A 167 17.21 21.55 9.47
C ASN A 167 17.40 21.32 10.98
N LYS A 168 16.58 20.48 11.62
CA LYS A 168 16.66 20.20 13.05
C LYS A 168 17.44 18.92 13.33
N LYS A 169 18.73 19.08 13.70
CA LYS A 169 19.63 17.99 14.14
C LYS A 169 19.03 17.12 15.26
N LEU A 170 18.24 17.70 16.16
CA LEU A 170 17.60 17.00 17.29
C LEU A 170 16.56 15.94 16.88
N LEU A 171 16.22 15.84 15.59
CA LEU A 171 15.19 14.93 15.09
C LEU A 171 15.75 13.92 14.07
N GLN A 172 17.07 13.73 13.98
CA GLN A 172 17.67 12.79 13.01
C GLN A 172 17.28 11.33 13.25
N ASP A 173 17.07 10.95 14.50
CA ASP A 173 16.70 9.57 14.88
C ASP A 173 15.26 9.20 14.50
N ILE A 174 14.43 10.18 14.12
CA ILE A 174 13.03 9.93 13.72
C ILE A 174 13.01 9.56 12.24
N HIS A 175 12.60 8.32 11.96
CA HIS A 175 12.49 7.77 10.62
C HIS A 175 11.14 8.09 9.97
N TYR A 176 10.04 7.93 10.72
CA TYR A 176 8.69 8.24 10.23
C TYR A 176 7.77 8.83 11.30
N VAL A 177 6.74 9.54 10.84
CA VAL A 177 5.75 10.23 11.67
C VAL A 177 4.35 9.69 11.35
N ASP A 178 3.66 9.20 12.38
CA ASP A 178 2.29 8.72 12.27
C ASP A 178 1.31 9.78 12.74
N VAL A 179 0.38 10.12 11.86
CA VAL A 179 -0.68 11.09 12.10
C VAL A 179 -2.00 10.32 12.17
N HIS A 180 -2.55 10.24 13.38
CA HIS A 180 -3.82 9.57 13.65
C HIS A 180 -4.91 10.62 13.71
N LEU A 181 -5.98 10.44 12.93
CA LEU A 181 -7.16 11.30 12.96
C LEU A 181 -8.35 10.62 12.28
N PRO A 182 -9.58 11.14 12.44
CA PRO A 182 -10.74 10.55 11.79
C PRO A 182 -10.69 10.72 10.27
N VAL A 183 -10.48 9.61 9.55
CA VAL A 183 -10.40 9.54 8.09
C VAL A 183 -11.16 8.29 7.60
N PRO A 184 -12.46 8.39 7.28
CA PRO A 184 -13.29 7.22 6.97
C PRO A 184 -12.81 6.37 5.79
N ILE A 185 -12.13 6.95 4.80
CA ILE A 185 -11.58 6.19 3.66
C ILE A 185 -10.42 5.27 4.07
N LEU A 186 -9.83 5.46 5.26
CA LEU A 186 -8.71 4.68 5.80
C LEU A 186 -9.13 3.65 6.86
N LYS A 187 -10.40 3.23 6.86
CA LYS A 187 -10.88 2.15 7.75
C LYS A 187 -10.26 0.78 7.39
N GLY A 188 -10.15 -0.10 8.39
CA GLY A 188 -9.58 -1.46 8.24
C GLY A 188 -8.07 -1.43 7.97
N ASN A 189 -7.31 -0.83 8.89
CA ASN A 189 -5.84 -0.76 8.88
C ASN A 189 -5.19 -0.20 7.60
N VAL A 190 -5.92 0.61 6.83
CA VAL A 190 -5.38 1.30 5.65
C VAL A 190 -4.62 2.54 6.10
N ILE A 191 -3.45 2.77 5.51
CA ILE A 191 -2.64 3.95 5.78
C ILE A 191 -2.36 4.68 4.47
N ILE A 192 -2.30 6.01 4.51
CA ILE A 192 -1.69 6.78 3.40
C ILE A 192 -0.24 7.03 3.76
N VAL A 193 0.67 6.70 2.85
CA VAL A 193 2.09 7.01 3.00
C VAL A 193 2.39 8.22 2.11
N ASP A 194 2.64 9.37 2.74
CA ASP A 194 3.18 10.55 2.06
C ASP A 194 4.68 10.33 1.91
N THR A 195 5.09 9.97 0.70
CA THR A 195 6.51 9.82 0.36
C THR A 195 7.05 11.18 -0.12
N PRO A 196 8.25 11.56 0.32
CA PRO A 196 8.97 12.71 -0.25
C PRO A 196 9.01 12.68 -1.78
N GLY A 197 9.15 13.85 -2.41
CA GLY A 197 9.20 13.93 -3.87
C GLY A 197 10.35 13.11 -4.44
N ILE A 198 10.03 12.34 -5.49
CA ILE A 198 10.92 11.30 -5.98
C ILE A 198 11.83 11.84 -7.07
N GLY A 199 13.05 11.31 -7.16
CA GLY A 199 14.08 11.77 -8.09
C GLY A 199 14.91 12.94 -7.57
N GLU A 200 14.79 13.30 -6.29
CA GLU A 200 15.63 14.31 -5.64
C GLU A 200 16.77 13.71 -4.80
N ASN A 201 16.61 12.48 -4.29
CA ASN A 201 17.58 11.87 -3.39
C ASN A 201 17.43 10.34 -3.35
N GLU A 202 18.49 9.58 -3.65
CA GLU A 202 18.51 8.11 -3.63
C GLU A 202 18.11 7.51 -2.28
N ARG A 203 18.30 8.24 -1.17
CA ARG A 203 17.82 7.81 0.16
C ARG A 203 16.30 7.79 0.25
N LEU A 204 15.64 8.72 -0.43
CA LEU A 204 14.17 8.81 -0.48
C LEU A 204 13.58 7.70 -1.35
N ASP A 205 14.31 7.31 -2.40
CA ASP A 205 13.92 6.18 -3.26
C ASP A 205 13.98 4.86 -2.49
N LYS A 206 15.03 4.62 -1.70
CA LYS A 206 15.11 3.44 -0.82
C LYS A 206 13.97 3.38 0.20
N ILE A 207 13.63 4.54 0.76
CA ILE A 207 12.49 4.68 1.67
C ILE A 207 11.17 4.27 0.99
N LEU A 208 10.93 4.70 -0.25
CA LEU A 208 9.76 4.29 -1.02
C LEU A 208 9.74 2.77 -1.21
N LEU A 209 10.88 2.16 -1.53
CA LEU A 209 11.03 0.72 -1.72
C LEU A 209 10.61 -0.08 -0.47
N ASP A 210 10.89 0.42 0.73
CA ASP A 210 10.49 -0.25 1.99
C ASP A 210 8.97 -0.35 2.18
N PHE A 211 8.18 0.54 1.56
CA PHE A 211 6.71 0.53 1.64
C PHE A 211 6.04 -0.27 0.51
N LEU A 212 6.76 -0.58 -0.56
CA LEU A 212 6.20 -1.26 -1.72
C LEU A 212 5.61 -2.65 -1.39
N PRO A 213 6.25 -3.53 -0.58
CA PRO A 213 5.72 -4.85 -0.28
C PRO A 213 4.34 -4.84 0.40
N HIS A 214 4.07 -3.78 1.18
CA HIS A 214 2.88 -3.65 2.04
C HIS A 214 1.77 -2.82 1.41
N ALA A 215 1.96 -2.37 0.17
CA ALA A 215 1.04 -1.49 -0.50
C ALA A 215 -0.16 -2.27 -1.08
N VAL A 216 -1.36 -1.77 -0.78
CA VAL A 216 -2.63 -2.24 -1.36
C VAL A 216 -3.11 -1.38 -2.52
N SER A 217 -2.56 -0.17 -2.68
CA SER A 217 -2.84 0.67 -3.84
C SER A 217 -1.70 1.63 -4.12
N PHE A 218 -1.48 1.90 -5.40
CA PHE A 218 -0.48 2.84 -5.90
C PHE A 218 -1.15 4.00 -6.58
N VAL A 219 -0.77 5.21 -6.20
CA VAL A 219 -1.25 6.45 -6.81
C VAL A 219 -0.06 7.28 -7.27
N PHE A 220 0.09 7.43 -8.58
CA PHE A 220 1.05 8.34 -9.18
C PHE A 220 0.41 9.69 -9.44
N VAL A 221 1.02 10.76 -8.93
CA VAL A 221 0.57 12.13 -9.17
C VAL A 221 1.51 12.76 -10.19
N VAL A 222 0.94 13.14 -11.34
CA VAL A 222 1.65 13.78 -12.45
C VAL A 222 1.20 15.24 -12.53
N ASN A 223 2.13 16.19 -12.65
CA ASN A 223 1.78 17.59 -12.90
C ASN A 223 1.58 17.80 -14.39
N VAL A 224 0.45 18.36 -14.83
CA VAL A 224 0.19 18.64 -16.25
C VAL A 224 1.16 19.67 -16.86
N ARG A 225 1.66 20.64 -16.08
CA ARG A 225 2.72 21.57 -16.55
C ARG A 225 3.99 20.82 -16.93
N ASN A 226 4.37 19.88 -16.06
CA ASN A 226 5.52 19.03 -16.32
C ASN A 226 5.15 17.94 -17.30
N ALA A 227 3.89 17.58 -17.54
CA ALA A 227 3.52 16.51 -18.45
C ALA A 227 3.94 16.74 -19.92
N GLY A 228 4.16 18.01 -20.30
CA GLY A 228 4.76 18.38 -21.59
C GLY A 228 6.28 18.18 -21.69
N GLY A 229 6.93 17.90 -20.57
CA GLY A 229 8.37 17.74 -20.39
C GLY A 229 8.70 17.10 -19.05
N VAL A 230 8.03 15.97 -18.73
CA VAL A 230 8.36 15.19 -17.52
C VAL A 230 9.81 14.86 -17.77
N HIS A 231 10.67 14.97 -16.76
CA HIS A 231 11.97 14.35 -16.93
C HIS A 231 11.69 12.87 -17.15
N GLU A 232 11.65 12.45 -18.41
CA GLU A 232 11.23 11.13 -18.90
C GLU A 232 11.94 10.04 -18.09
N ASP A 233 13.17 10.36 -17.70
CA ASP A 233 14.03 9.62 -16.79
C ASP A 233 13.44 9.37 -15.40
N ARG A 234 12.78 10.33 -14.74
CA ARG A 234 12.38 10.21 -13.33
C ARG A 234 11.15 9.32 -13.15
N LEU A 235 10.08 9.55 -13.90
CA LEU A 235 8.91 8.68 -13.86
C LEU A 235 9.31 7.25 -14.27
N SER A 236 10.04 7.11 -15.38
CA SER A 236 10.53 5.81 -15.87
C SER A 236 11.43 5.09 -14.86
N LYS A 237 12.30 5.79 -14.13
CA LYS A 237 13.16 5.19 -13.09
C LYS A 237 12.34 4.58 -11.94
N ILE A 238 11.33 5.30 -11.46
CA ILE A 238 10.48 4.84 -10.36
C ILE A 238 9.68 3.62 -10.79
N LEU A 239 9.08 3.75 -11.97
CA LEU A 239 8.33 2.71 -12.59
C LEU A 239 9.20 1.44 -12.75
N LYS A 240 10.38 1.55 -13.36
CA LYS A 240 11.35 0.43 -13.43
C LYS A 240 11.65 -0.15 -12.05
N SER A 241 11.92 0.69 -11.06
CA SER A 241 12.19 0.22 -9.69
C SER A 241 11.02 -0.57 -9.07
N ILE A 242 9.78 -0.20 -9.37
CA ILE A 242 8.59 -0.96 -8.93
C ILE A 242 8.50 -2.29 -9.69
N ILE A 243 8.74 -2.30 -11.00
CA ILE A 243 8.72 -3.52 -11.84
C ILE A 243 9.80 -4.50 -11.38
N ASP A 244 10.99 -4.00 -11.02
CA ASP A 244 12.13 -4.79 -10.56
C ASP A 244 11.85 -5.42 -9.18
N ASN A 245 11.01 -4.78 -8.35
CA ASN A 245 10.65 -5.27 -7.03
C ASN A 245 9.29 -6.00 -6.97
N ARG A 246 8.64 -6.24 -8.12
CA ARG A 246 7.28 -6.81 -8.19
C ARG A 246 7.12 -8.14 -7.45
N GLU A 247 8.16 -8.96 -7.40
CA GLU A 247 8.14 -10.27 -6.74
C GLU A 247 7.98 -10.16 -5.22
N LYS A 248 8.45 -9.06 -4.64
CA LYS A 248 8.29 -8.74 -3.21
C LYS A 248 6.94 -8.08 -2.91
N MET A 249 6.11 -7.85 -3.93
CA MET A 249 4.88 -7.06 -3.83
C MET A 249 3.67 -7.94 -4.20
N PRO A 250 3.21 -8.80 -3.28
CA PRO A 250 2.17 -9.81 -3.58
C PRO A 250 0.83 -9.20 -4.01
N CYS A 251 0.59 -7.94 -3.65
CA CYS A 251 -0.65 -7.21 -3.97
C CYS A 251 -0.50 -6.27 -5.16
N PHE A 252 0.69 -6.16 -5.76
CA PHE A 252 0.94 -5.25 -6.85
C PHE A 252 0.43 -5.80 -8.18
N ASP A 253 -0.31 -4.97 -8.89
CA ASP A 253 -0.76 -5.21 -10.25
C ASP A 253 -0.57 -3.90 -11.02
N PRO A 254 0.31 -3.86 -12.05
CA PRO A 254 0.59 -2.63 -12.79
C PRO A 254 -0.65 -2.05 -13.46
N ARG A 255 -1.67 -2.87 -13.75
CA ARG A 255 -2.94 -2.43 -14.33
C ARG A 255 -3.84 -1.71 -13.32
N GLN A 256 -3.62 -1.93 -12.02
CA GLN A 256 -4.38 -1.30 -10.93
C GLN A 256 -3.75 -0.01 -10.41
N VAL A 257 -2.62 0.40 -10.98
CA VAL A 257 -1.96 1.66 -10.63
C VAL A 257 -2.84 2.83 -11.07
N LEU A 258 -3.10 3.75 -10.15
CA LEU A 258 -3.91 4.94 -10.43
C LEU A 258 -2.99 6.10 -10.77
N ILE A 259 -3.25 6.77 -11.89
CA ILE A 259 -2.47 7.93 -12.34
C ILE A 259 -3.37 9.15 -12.25
N LEU A 260 -3.01 10.10 -11.38
CA LEU A 260 -3.73 11.33 -11.15
C LEU A 260 -2.96 12.48 -11.78
N THR A 261 -3.45 12.94 -12.93
CA THR A 261 -2.92 14.11 -13.61
C THR A 261 -3.53 15.36 -12.95
N SER A 262 -2.67 16.17 -12.34
CA SER A 262 -3.04 17.28 -11.47
C SER A 262 -2.87 18.62 -12.17
N GLN A 263 -3.59 19.63 -11.67
CA GLN A 263 -3.53 21.02 -12.15
C GLN A 263 -4.05 21.22 -13.59
N TRP A 264 -5.06 20.44 -13.99
CA TRP A 264 -5.71 20.59 -15.30
C TRP A 264 -6.33 21.96 -15.56
N ASP A 265 -6.60 22.73 -14.50
CA ASP A 265 -7.06 24.12 -14.58
C ASP A 265 -6.11 25.05 -15.35
N ILE A 266 -4.85 24.64 -15.54
CA ILE A 266 -3.85 25.44 -16.27
C ILE A 266 -4.05 25.29 -17.78
N VAL A 267 -4.52 24.14 -18.24
CA VAL A 267 -4.81 23.92 -19.67
C VAL A 267 -5.96 24.81 -20.12
N ASP A 268 -6.88 25.15 -19.20
CA ASP A 268 -8.00 26.06 -19.44
C ASP A 268 -7.59 27.55 -19.56
N ASN A 269 -6.44 27.91 -18.98
CA ASN A 269 -6.01 29.29 -18.70
C ASN A 269 -4.80 29.78 -19.54
N ASN A 270 -4.24 28.96 -20.43
CA ASN A 270 -3.06 29.34 -21.24
C ASN A 270 -3.32 30.40 -22.34
N ASP A 271 -4.48 31.07 -22.33
CA ASP A 271 -4.82 32.16 -23.26
C ASP A 271 -4.48 33.58 -22.74
N SER A 272 -3.86 33.72 -21.56
CA SER A 272 -3.43 35.04 -21.06
C SER A 272 -2.00 34.98 -20.50
N SER A 273 -1.07 35.39 -21.36
CA SER A 273 0.27 35.95 -21.12
C SER A 273 0.94 35.87 -19.74
N SER A 274 2.24 35.56 -19.80
CA SER A 274 3.36 36.04 -18.96
C SER A 274 3.41 35.67 -17.48
N ASP A 275 4.62 35.33 -17.06
CA ASP A 275 5.08 35.10 -15.70
C ASP A 275 4.59 36.18 -14.70
N GLU A 276 3.52 35.89 -13.97
CA GLU A 276 3.24 36.55 -12.69
C GLU A 276 3.56 35.59 -11.55
N TYR A 277 4.70 35.87 -10.91
CA TYR A 277 5.08 35.31 -9.63
C TYR A 277 4.13 35.83 -8.56
N ASP A 278 3.14 35.00 -8.24
CA ASP A 278 2.13 35.30 -7.22
C ASP A 278 2.73 35.19 -5.81
N THR A 279 3.26 36.30 -5.31
CA THR A 279 3.76 36.46 -3.94
C THR A 279 2.60 36.97 -3.10
N SER A 280 1.73 36.08 -2.62
CA SER A 280 0.68 36.46 -1.67
C SER A 280 1.25 36.50 -0.25
N SER A 281 1.72 37.68 0.13
CA SER A 281 1.68 38.14 1.52
C SER A 281 0.26 38.63 1.80
N ASP A 282 -0.34 38.12 2.87
CA ASP A 282 -1.56 38.65 3.45
C ASP A 282 -1.37 40.13 3.80
N ASP A 283 -2.24 41.03 3.34
CA ASP A 283 -2.66 42.24 4.08
C ASP A 283 -3.91 42.89 3.47
N ASP A 284 -4.84 43.23 4.36
CA ASP A 284 -6.09 43.95 4.15
C ASP A 284 -5.85 45.41 3.73
N PHE A 285 -6.51 45.90 2.66
CA PHE A 285 -6.92 47.31 2.61
C PHE A 285 -8.06 47.60 1.63
N ILE A 286 -9.07 48.33 2.12
CA ILE A 286 -10.22 48.87 1.40
C ILE A 286 -9.79 50.09 0.58
N SER A 287 -10.20 50.19 -0.69
CA SER A 287 -10.59 51.49 -1.26
C SER A 287 -11.51 51.33 -2.47
N SER A 288 -12.71 51.89 -2.32
CA SER A 288 -13.65 52.32 -3.35
C SER A 288 -12.97 53.19 -4.41
N HIS A 289 -13.37 53.10 -5.69
CA HIS A 289 -13.58 54.24 -6.59
C HIS A 289 -14.44 53.79 -7.81
N HIS A 290 -15.53 54.52 -8.02
CA HIS A 290 -16.40 54.47 -9.21
C HIS A 290 -15.63 54.82 -10.49
N ASN A 291 -16.06 54.27 -11.63
CA ASN A 291 -16.31 55.04 -12.84
C ASN A 291 -17.24 54.26 -13.79
N ASP A 292 -18.39 54.87 -14.07
CA ASP A 292 -19.26 54.58 -15.21
C ASP A 292 -18.57 54.99 -16.51
N ILE A 293 -18.73 54.20 -17.59
CA ILE A 293 -18.86 54.65 -18.98
C ILE A 293 -19.63 53.58 -19.78
N THR A 294 -20.79 54.02 -20.24
CA THR A 294 -21.71 53.64 -21.33
C THR A 294 -21.57 52.34 -22.14
N SER A 295 -22.75 51.74 -22.31
CA SER A 295 -23.22 50.76 -23.30
C SER A 295 -22.89 51.09 -24.76
N ASP A 296 -22.41 50.08 -25.50
CA ASP A 296 -22.97 49.57 -26.76
C ASP A 296 -21.97 48.56 -27.37
N GLU A 297 -22.37 47.28 -27.44
CA GLU A 297 -21.88 46.20 -28.37
C GLU A 297 -22.28 44.82 -27.81
N ASN A 298 -23.59 44.57 -27.70
CA ASN A 298 -24.15 43.23 -27.51
C ASN A 298 -24.69 42.75 -28.86
N GLU A 299 -23.85 42.10 -29.69
CA GLU A 299 -24.30 41.15 -30.74
C GLU A 299 -23.13 40.46 -31.50
N ILE A 300 -22.03 40.04 -30.82
CA ILE A 300 -21.01 39.14 -31.42
C ILE A 300 -20.41 38.20 -30.34
N SER A 301 -21.24 37.52 -29.54
CA SER A 301 -20.74 36.65 -28.46
C SER A 301 -20.83 35.14 -28.75
N SER A 302 -21.78 34.65 -29.55
CA SER A 302 -21.97 33.20 -29.74
C SER A 302 -20.83 32.53 -30.49
N ASP A 303 -20.42 33.11 -31.62
CA ASP A 303 -19.50 32.44 -32.55
C ASP A 303 -18.05 32.46 -32.04
N LYS A 304 -17.66 33.52 -31.33
CA LYS A 304 -16.35 33.60 -30.67
C LYS A 304 -16.24 32.64 -29.48
N ASP A 305 -17.33 32.43 -28.75
CA ASP A 305 -17.36 31.50 -27.63
C ASP A 305 -17.34 30.03 -28.09
N ASP A 306 -17.98 29.72 -29.21
CA ASP A 306 -17.96 28.38 -29.79
C ASP A 306 -16.61 28.05 -30.45
N ILE A 307 -15.98 29.02 -31.13
CA ILE A 307 -14.59 28.88 -31.63
C ILE A 307 -13.62 28.65 -30.46
N ARG A 308 -13.70 29.46 -29.40
CA ARG A 308 -12.86 29.30 -28.20
C ARG A 308 -13.08 27.97 -27.49
N LYS A 309 -14.32 27.49 -27.38
CA LYS A 309 -14.60 26.16 -26.82
C LYS A 309 -13.96 25.06 -27.66
N SER A 310 -14.08 25.13 -28.98
CA SER A 310 -13.48 24.15 -29.90
C SER A 310 -11.95 24.13 -29.85
N GLU A 311 -11.32 25.30 -29.71
CA GLU A 311 -9.86 25.44 -29.56
C GLU A 311 -9.38 24.89 -28.21
N LYS A 312 -10.12 25.16 -27.13
CA LYS A 312 -9.82 24.59 -25.80
C LYS A 312 -9.97 23.07 -25.77
N GLU A 313 -11.03 22.53 -26.37
CA GLU A 313 -11.27 21.08 -26.46
C GLU A 313 -10.15 20.38 -27.26
N ASN A 314 -9.65 21.03 -28.31
CA ASN A 314 -8.51 20.56 -29.09
C ASN A 314 -7.20 20.55 -28.25
N GLN A 315 -6.96 21.58 -27.44
CA GLN A 315 -5.76 21.65 -26.60
C GLN A 315 -5.78 20.63 -25.44
N HIS A 316 -6.96 20.40 -24.83
CA HIS A 316 -7.17 19.33 -23.85
C HIS A 316 -6.85 17.96 -24.44
N THR A 317 -7.36 17.69 -25.64
CA THR A 317 -7.17 16.43 -26.36
C THR A 317 -5.70 16.21 -26.72
N LYS A 318 -5.00 17.23 -27.23
CA LYS A 318 -3.56 17.16 -27.53
C LYS A 318 -2.72 16.86 -26.29
N THR A 319 -2.99 17.57 -25.18
CA THR A 319 -2.27 17.38 -23.91
C THR A 319 -2.51 15.99 -23.35
N TRP A 320 -3.75 15.50 -23.43
CA TRP A 320 -4.13 14.15 -23.02
C TRP A 320 -3.39 13.08 -23.82
N ASN A 321 -3.44 13.14 -25.15
CA ASN A 321 -2.80 12.14 -26.01
C ASN A 321 -1.29 12.08 -25.75
N LYS A 322 -0.63 13.23 -25.59
CA LYS A 322 0.79 13.29 -25.24
C LYS A 322 1.11 12.62 -23.90
N ILE A 323 0.25 12.80 -22.88
CA ILE A 323 0.42 12.12 -21.59
C ILE A 323 0.31 10.60 -21.75
N ILE A 324 -0.71 10.14 -22.49
CA ILE A 324 -0.95 8.72 -22.71
C ILE A 324 0.20 8.10 -23.49
N GLU A 325 0.66 8.70 -24.59
CA GLU A 325 1.80 8.23 -25.38
C GLU A 325 3.08 8.11 -24.53
N ASN A 326 3.34 9.08 -23.65
CA ASN A 326 4.49 9.05 -22.75
C ASN A 326 4.37 7.91 -21.72
N LEU A 327 3.18 7.69 -21.16
CA LEU A 327 2.92 6.60 -20.22
C LEU A 327 3.01 5.23 -20.89
N GLU A 328 2.52 5.10 -22.12
CA GLU A 328 2.61 3.87 -22.91
C GLU A 328 4.05 3.52 -23.19
N SER A 329 4.85 4.50 -23.61
CA SER A 329 6.28 4.33 -23.87
C SER A 329 7.09 3.96 -22.62
N SER A 330 6.70 4.50 -21.45
CA SER A 330 7.45 4.31 -20.20
C SER A 330 7.03 3.07 -19.40
N TRP A 331 5.75 2.68 -19.45
CA TRP A 331 5.16 1.66 -18.57
C TRP A 331 4.54 0.48 -19.31
N GLY A 332 3.95 0.68 -20.50
CA GLY A 332 3.35 -0.36 -21.35
C GLY A 332 2.20 -1.20 -20.78
N TRP A 333 1.93 -1.16 -19.46
CA TRP A 333 1.01 -2.07 -18.77
C TRP A 333 -0.06 -1.38 -17.90
N PHE A 334 -0.30 -0.08 -18.09
CA PHE A 334 -1.33 0.64 -17.32
C PHE A 334 -2.68 0.52 -18.01
N ASP A 335 -3.73 0.72 -17.23
CA ASP A 335 -5.09 0.86 -17.75
C ASP A 335 -5.41 2.35 -17.91
N VAL A 336 -5.79 2.76 -19.12
CA VAL A 336 -6.17 4.16 -19.41
C VAL A 336 -7.37 4.59 -18.57
N GLU A 337 -8.26 3.67 -18.19
CA GLU A 337 -9.39 3.95 -17.31
C GLU A 337 -8.99 4.34 -15.88
N ASN A 338 -7.74 4.06 -15.51
CA ASN A 338 -7.11 4.41 -14.24
C ASN A 338 -6.28 5.70 -14.31
N VAL A 339 -6.38 6.45 -15.41
CA VAL A 339 -5.81 7.79 -15.57
C VAL A 339 -6.91 8.83 -15.36
N PHE A 340 -6.73 9.71 -14.37
CA PHE A 340 -7.73 10.68 -13.93
C PHE A 340 -7.27 12.11 -14.18
N ARG A 341 -8.18 12.96 -14.65
CA ARG A 341 -7.93 14.38 -14.94
C ARG A 341 -8.57 15.24 -13.87
N VAL A 342 -7.75 15.86 -13.02
CA VAL A 342 -8.28 16.63 -11.89
C VAL A 342 -7.56 17.97 -11.70
N SER A 343 -8.35 19.00 -11.38
CA SER A 343 -7.86 20.19 -10.69
C SER A 343 -8.23 20.12 -9.21
N LEU A 344 -7.26 19.72 -8.37
CA LEU A 344 -7.48 19.60 -6.92
C LEU A 344 -7.81 20.94 -6.23
N LYS A 345 -7.55 22.08 -6.89
CA LYS A 345 -7.95 23.43 -6.43
C LYS A 345 -9.45 23.67 -6.63
N GLN A 346 -10.00 23.16 -7.73
CA GLN A 346 -11.40 23.33 -8.11
C GLN A 346 -12.31 22.25 -7.50
N VAL A 347 -11.74 21.15 -7.01
CA VAL A 347 -12.47 20.16 -6.19
C VAL A 347 -12.81 20.78 -4.83
N LYS A 348 -14.05 21.27 -4.72
CA LYS A 348 -14.64 21.80 -3.48
C LYS A 348 -15.86 20.97 -3.11
N LYS A 349 -16.04 20.68 -1.81
CA LYS A 349 -17.25 19.99 -1.32
C LYS A 349 -18.50 20.76 -1.74
N GLY A 350 -19.42 20.09 -2.44
CA GLY A 350 -20.73 20.64 -2.82
C GLY A 350 -20.81 21.30 -4.18
N LEU A 351 -19.71 21.42 -4.93
CA LEU A 351 -19.71 21.92 -6.31
C LEU A 351 -19.70 20.75 -7.30
N LYS A 352 -20.69 20.68 -8.20
CA LYS A 352 -20.68 19.72 -9.32
C LYS A 352 -19.92 20.32 -10.49
N THR A 353 -18.67 19.94 -10.63
CA THR A 353 -17.81 20.26 -11.78
C THR A 353 -17.28 18.96 -12.38
N SER A 354 -16.91 18.96 -13.66
CA SER A 354 -16.31 17.80 -14.34
C SER A 354 -15.13 17.20 -13.53
N PHE A 355 -14.27 18.06 -12.96
CA PHE A 355 -13.16 17.62 -12.09
C PHE A 355 -13.60 17.00 -10.75
N THR A 356 -14.77 17.38 -10.24
CA THR A 356 -15.32 16.76 -9.01
C THR A 356 -15.84 15.36 -9.30
N ASP A 357 -16.44 15.14 -10.47
CA ASP A 357 -16.90 13.82 -10.90
C ASP A 357 -15.72 12.87 -11.18
N GLU A 358 -14.69 13.35 -11.88
CA GLU A 358 -13.41 12.65 -12.05
C GLU A 358 -12.76 12.29 -10.71
N TYR A 359 -12.73 13.23 -9.76
CA TYR A 359 -12.18 12.95 -8.42
C TYR A 359 -13.03 11.93 -7.63
N ASN A 360 -14.35 11.96 -7.78
CA ASN A 360 -15.24 10.97 -7.18
C ASN A 360 -15.05 9.58 -7.80
N ARG A 361 -14.88 9.50 -9.14
CA ARG A 361 -14.50 8.27 -9.85
C ARG A 361 -13.18 7.74 -9.32
N PHE A 362 -12.15 8.59 -9.23
CA PHE A 362 -10.85 8.23 -8.63
C PHE A 362 -11.01 7.62 -7.23
N LYS A 363 -11.76 8.26 -6.32
CA LYS A 363 -12.00 7.72 -4.98
C LYS A 363 -12.72 6.37 -4.99
N ALA A 364 -13.69 6.19 -5.88
CA ALA A 364 -14.44 4.94 -6.01
C ALA A 364 -13.52 3.80 -6.46
N VAL A 365 -12.70 4.04 -7.49
CA VAL A 365 -11.72 3.06 -7.99
C VAL A 365 -10.65 2.77 -6.93
N LEU A 366 -10.13 3.80 -6.25
CA LEU A 366 -9.18 3.65 -5.14
C LEU A 366 -9.74 2.73 -4.05
N LYS A 367 -10.99 2.95 -3.63
CA LYS A 367 -11.66 2.11 -2.63
C LYS A 367 -11.80 0.66 -3.12
N ALA A 368 -12.24 0.46 -4.36
CA ALA A 368 -12.38 -0.88 -4.94
C ALA A 368 -11.03 -1.61 -5.02
N ASN A 369 -9.95 -0.91 -5.38
CA ASN A 369 -8.60 -1.48 -5.41
C ASN A 369 -8.12 -1.88 -4.01
N ILE A 370 -8.34 -1.04 -3.00
CA ILE A 370 -8.02 -1.35 -1.60
C ILE A 370 -8.75 -2.62 -1.15
N ASP A 371 -10.07 -2.69 -1.36
CA ASP A 371 -10.87 -3.85 -0.91
C ASP A 371 -10.47 -5.14 -1.65
N LYS A 372 -10.19 -5.05 -2.96
CA LYS A 372 -9.70 -6.19 -3.75
C LYS A 372 -8.32 -6.64 -3.29
N ASN A 373 -7.39 -5.72 -3.06
CA ASN A 373 -6.00 -6.06 -2.73
C ASN A 373 -5.84 -6.50 -1.27
N LYS A 374 -6.68 -6.04 -0.34
CA LYS A 374 -6.80 -6.65 1.00
C LYS A 374 -7.14 -8.12 0.91
N ASN A 375 -8.13 -8.48 0.10
CA ASN A 375 -8.49 -9.89 -0.12
C ASN A 375 -7.36 -10.68 -0.78
N LYS A 376 -6.67 -10.11 -1.79
CA LYS A 376 -5.50 -10.76 -2.40
C LYS A 376 -4.41 -11.03 -1.37
N ARG A 377 -4.13 -10.08 -0.47
CA ARG A 377 -3.14 -10.23 0.60
C ARG A 377 -3.45 -11.41 1.51
N VAL A 378 -4.70 -11.52 1.94
CA VAL A 378 -5.15 -12.64 2.78
C VAL A 378 -4.98 -13.97 2.05
N GLN A 379 -5.43 -14.04 0.79
CA GLN A 379 -5.27 -15.24 -0.04
C GLN A 379 -3.80 -15.62 -0.27
N PHE A 380 -2.92 -14.64 -0.41
CA PHE A 380 -1.48 -14.86 -0.53
C PHE A 380 -0.92 -15.58 0.70
N TYR A 381 -1.23 -15.11 1.91
CA TYR A 381 -0.73 -15.74 3.15
C TYR A 381 -1.36 -17.11 3.41
N TYR A 382 -2.64 -17.32 3.07
CA TYR A 382 -3.23 -18.66 3.12
C TYR A 382 -2.50 -19.65 2.22
N ARG A 383 -2.25 -19.26 0.95
CA ARG A 383 -1.51 -20.11 0.01
C ARG A 383 -0.07 -20.35 0.45
N PHE A 384 0.58 -19.33 1.00
CA PHE A 384 1.91 -19.47 1.56
C PHE A 384 1.92 -20.53 2.67
N LEU A 385 1.02 -20.41 3.64
CA LEU A 385 0.93 -21.33 4.77
C LEU A 385 0.54 -22.75 4.32
N GLU A 386 -0.41 -22.87 3.39
CA GLU A 386 -0.80 -24.15 2.79
C GLU A 386 0.39 -24.84 2.11
N ASN A 387 1.14 -24.11 1.27
CA ASN A 387 2.32 -24.66 0.60
C ASN A 387 3.41 -25.04 1.59
N PHE A 388 3.62 -24.21 2.61
CA PHE A 388 4.59 -24.47 3.67
C PHE A 388 4.26 -25.78 4.41
N ILE A 389 3.00 -25.93 4.85
CA ILE A 389 2.55 -27.14 5.55
C ILE A 389 2.62 -28.37 4.64
N ARG A 390 2.20 -28.26 3.37
CA ARG A 390 2.29 -29.36 2.40
C ARG A 390 3.73 -29.83 2.16
N ASN A 391 4.69 -28.90 2.13
CA ASN A 391 6.10 -29.24 1.99
C ASN A 391 6.62 -29.97 3.24
N ALA A 392 6.24 -29.51 4.44
CA ALA A 392 6.57 -30.20 5.68
C ALA A 392 5.95 -31.60 5.78
N GLU A 393 4.66 -31.73 5.43
CA GLU A 393 3.96 -33.02 5.38
C GLU A 393 4.63 -33.97 4.39
N ARG A 394 5.03 -33.48 3.21
CA ARG A 394 5.70 -34.30 2.19
C ARG A 394 7.05 -34.82 2.67
N GLY A 395 7.84 -34.01 3.37
CA GLY A 395 9.07 -34.46 4.02
C GLY A 395 8.77 -35.56 5.04
N ALA A 396 7.90 -35.27 6.00
CA ALA A 396 7.52 -36.24 7.04
C ALA A 396 6.98 -37.57 6.48
N LEU A 397 6.16 -37.52 5.42
CA LEU A 397 5.61 -38.71 4.78
C LEU A 397 6.67 -39.51 4.02
N THR A 398 7.62 -38.82 3.38
CA THR A 398 8.76 -39.46 2.70
C THR A 398 9.60 -40.22 3.70
N ARG A 399 9.90 -39.60 4.85
CA ARG A 399 10.60 -40.25 5.97
C ARG A 399 9.83 -41.44 6.55
N LEU A 400 8.54 -41.27 6.84
CA LEU A 400 7.68 -42.35 7.35
C LEU A 400 7.66 -43.55 6.38
N ASN A 401 7.62 -43.28 5.07
CA ASN A 401 7.66 -44.32 4.05
C ASN A 401 9.02 -44.99 3.96
N MET A 402 10.12 -44.28 4.18
CA MET A 402 11.46 -44.88 4.26
C MET A 402 11.58 -45.77 5.50
N LEU A 403 11.17 -45.30 6.68
CA LEU A 403 11.21 -46.06 7.93
C LEU A 403 10.35 -47.35 7.90
N LYS A 404 9.29 -47.37 7.09
CA LYS A 404 8.44 -48.56 6.90
C LYS A 404 9.03 -49.61 5.94
N LYS A 405 10.06 -49.26 5.17
CA LYS A 405 10.74 -50.16 4.22
C LYS A 405 11.87 -50.92 4.88
N SER A 406 12.18 -52.11 4.36
CA SER A 406 13.34 -52.87 4.82
C SER A 406 14.65 -52.16 4.43
N GLU A 407 15.76 -52.47 5.12
CA GLU A 407 17.09 -51.92 4.78
C GLU A 407 17.49 -52.22 3.33
N GLU A 408 17.11 -53.39 2.80
CA GLU A 408 17.37 -53.76 1.41
C GLU A 408 16.61 -52.87 0.41
N GLU A 409 15.34 -52.56 0.69
CA GLU A 409 14.51 -51.68 -0.15
C GLU A 409 14.99 -50.22 -0.10
N GLN A 410 15.46 -49.76 1.07
CA GLN A 410 16.05 -48.42 1.21
C GLN A 410 17.33 -48.29 0.37
N GLN A 411 18.20 -49.30 0.42
CA GLN A 411 19.46 -49.29 -0.32
C GLN A 411 19.23 -49.31 -1.84
N GLU A 412 18.21 -50.02 -2.30
CA GLU A 412 17.84 -50.07 -3.72
C GLU A 412 17.31 -48.70 -4.23
N ILE A 413 16.55 -47.98 -3.40
CA ILE A 413 16.06 -46.63 -3.70
C ILE A 413 17.21 -45.62 -3.76
N ILE A 414 18.15 -45.69 -2.83
CA ILE A 414 19.34 -44.82 -2.80
C ILE A 414 20.16 -45.03 -4.08
N ASN A 415 20.43 -46.27 -4.45
CA ASN A 415 21.17 -46.58 -5.68
C ASN A 415 20.45 -46.03 -6.92
N LYS A 416 19.13 -46.22 -7.01
CA LYS A 416 18.32 -45.73 -8.12
C LYS A 416 18.23 -44.20 -8.21
N ASN A 417 18.26 -43.51 -7.07
CA ASN A 417 18.30 -42.05 -7.02
C ASN A 417 19.68 -41.52 -7.41
N ASN A 418 20.76 -42.18 -6.97
CA ASN A 418 22.12 -41.82 -7.37
C ASN A 418 22.32 -41.96 -8.89
N ASP A 419 21.79 -43.03 -9.50
CA ASP A 419 21.82 -43.20 -10.95
C ASP A 419 21.09 -42.07 -11.68
N LYS A 420 19.93 -41.63 -11.19
CA LYS A 420 19.18 -40.49 -11.75
C LYS A 420 19.93 -39.16 -11.61
N ILE A 421 20.56 -38.92 -10.47
CA ILE A 421 21.38 -37.72 -10.25
C ILE A 421 22.54 -37.71 -11.24
N HIS A 422 23.19 -38.86 -11.45
CA HIS A 422 24.28 -39.00 -12.41
C HIS A 422 23.85 -38.69 -13.85
N VAL A 423 22.64 -39.12 -14.25
CA VAL A 423 22.06 -38.81 -15.56
C VAL A 423 21.73 -37.33 -15.69
N LEU A 424 21.07 -36.72 -14.69
CA LEU A 424 20.71 -35.30 -14.73
C LEU A 424 21.95 -34.38 -14.72
N GLN A 425 23.01 -34.76 -14.00
CA GLN A 425 24.28 -34.02 -14.02
C GLN A 425 24.95 -34.08 -15.38
N PHE A 426 24.81 -35.19 -16.11
CA PHE A 426 25.31 -35.32 -17.47
C PHE A 426 24.50 -34.45 -18.45
N GLU A 427 23.17 -34.42 -18.32
CA GLU A 427 22.28 -33.59 -19.16
C GLU A 427 22.42 -32.08 -18.90
N CYS A 428 22.86 -31.65 -17.71
CA CYS A 428 23.12 -30.24 -17.42
C CYS A 428 24.52 -29.76 -17.86
N GLN A 429 25.41 -30.65 -18.31
CA GLN A 429 26.75 -30.32 -18.80
C GLN A 429 26.83 -30.18 -20.33
N GLU A 430 25.80 -30.64 -21.06
CA GLU A 430 25.56 -30.28 -22.48
C GLU A 430 24.72 -29.00 -22.60
#